data_AF-A0A2A6PJZ1-F1
#
_entry.id   AF-A0A2A6PJZ1-F1
#
_cell.length_a   1.000
_cell.length_b   1.000
_cell.length_c   1.000
_cell.angle_alpha   90.00
_cell.angle_beta   90.00
_cell.angle_gamma   90.00
#
_symmetry.space_group_name_H-M   'P 1'
#
loop_
_entity.id
_entity.type
_entity.pdbx_description
1 polymer ?
#
loop_
_entity_poly.entity_id
_entity_poly.type
_entity_poly.pdbx_seq_one_letter_code
_entity_poly.pdbx_strand_id
1 'polypeptide(L)' 'MQFKLPETDLKSTQSLASIDLKDATGQHVGQYFFGKGHGRTVFLFGKYKGTFKTHAECQAFADGVLAVLSPQGITRLP' A
#
# COMPACT_ATOMS: atom_id res chain seq x y z
N MET A 1 4.41 -13.29 0.96
CA MET A 1 4.76 -11.95 1.51
C MET A 1 3.50 -11.31 2.08
N GLN A 2 3.57 -10.70 3.26
CA GLN A 2 2.40 -10.03 3.87
C GLN A 2 2.82 -8.66 4.41
N PHE A 3 2.15 -7.60 3.94
CA PHE A 3 2.24 -6.25 4.48
C PHE A 3 0.82 -5.67 4.49
N LYS A 4 0.55 -4.76 5.42
CA LYS A 4 -0.72 -4.04 5.49
C LYS A 4 -0.48 -2.58 5.17
N LEU A 5 -1.37 -1.98 4.39
CA LEU A 5 -1.38 -0.53 4.29
C LEU A 5 -1.88 0.04 5.62
N PRO A 6 -1.21 1.07 6.16
CA PRO A 6 -1.67 1.69 7.39
C PRO A 6 -3.00 2.40 7.11
N GLU A 7 -4.03 2.05 7.87
CA GLU A 7 -5.30 2.80 7.92
C GLU A 7 -5.03 4.17 8.53
N THR A 8 -4.58 5.08 7.68
CA THR A 8 -4.20 6.43 8.12
C THR A 8 -5.28 7.41 7.67
N ASP A 9 -5.83 8.11 8.66
CA ASP A 9 -6.78 9.19 8.43
C ASP A 9 -6.06 10.35 7.74
N LEU A 10 -6.60 10.79 6.60
CA LEU A 10 -6.01 11.85 5.79
C LEU A 10 -5.93 13.19 6.53
N LYS A 11 -6.77 13.41 7.55
CA LYS A 11 -6.70 14.60 8.40
C LYS A 11 -5.53 14.52 9.38
N SER A 12 -5.22 13.33 9.89
CA SER A 12 -4.10 13.10 10.79
C SER A 12 -2.74 13.08 10.07
N THR A 13 -2.72 12.82 8.76
CA THR A 13 -1.50 12.79 7.94
C THR A 13 -1.22 14.08 7.18
N GLN A 14 -1.91 15.19 7.45
CA GLN A 14 -1.62 16.46 6.75
C GLN A 14 -0.16 16.93 6.90
N SER A 15 0.50 16.49 7.97
CA SER A 15 1.92 16.75 8.28
C SER A 15 2.87 15.68 7.73
N LEU A 16 2.37 14.50 7.32
CA LEU A 16 3.16 13.37 6.84
C LEU A 16 3.13 13.31 5.32
N ALA A 17 4.26 13.62 4.68
CA ALA A 17 4.38 13.53 3.22
C ALA A 17 4.31 12.08 2.71
N SER A 18 4.87 11.14 3.48
CA SER A 18 4.88 9.71 3.16
C SER A 18 5.06 8.85 4.42
N ILE A 19 4.73 7.56 4.29
CA ILE A 19 5.02 6.48 5.24
C ILE A 19 5.75 5.38 4.50
N ASP A 20 6.85 4.89 5.07
CA ASP A 20 7.52 3.68 4.56
C ASP A 20 6.68 2.44 4.88
N LEU A 21 6.43 1.63 3.85
CA LEU A 21 5.79 0.33 3.94
C LEU A 21 6.88 -0.72 4.13
N LYS A 22 6.75 -1.50 5.21
CA LYS A 22 7.59 -2.65 5.51
C LYS A 22 6.74 -3.91 5.60
N ASP A 23 7.30 -5.04 5.21
CA ASP A 23 6.66 -6.33 5.42
C ASP A 23 6.82 -6.84 6.86
N ALA A 24 6.25 -8.01 7.15
CA ALA A 24 6.34 -8.67 8.46
C ALA A 24 7.78 -8.97 8.92
N THR A 25 8.76 -9.00 8.01
CA THR A 25 10.19 -9.21 8.34
C THR A 25 10.92 -7.89 8.59
N GLY A 26 10.23 -6.76 8.45
CA GLY A 26 10.82 -5.42 8.52
C GLY A 26 11.48 -4.98 7.22
N GLN A 27 11.40 -5.78 6.15
CA GLN A 27 11.97 -5.43 4.86
C GLN A 27 11.14 -4.32 4.20
N HIS A 28 11.82 -3.31 3.66
CA HIS A 28 11.17 -2.23 2.94
C HIS A 28 10.55 -2.76 1.64
N VAL A 29 9.23 -2.60 1.52
CA VAL A 29 8.44 -3.03 0.35
C VAL A 29 7.87 -1.88 -0.45
N GLY A 30 7.93 -0.64 0.06
CA GLY A 30 7.42 0.50 -0.67
C GLY A 30 7.18 1.73 0.18
N GLN A 31 6.52 2.73 -0.41
CA GLN A 31 6.14 3.96 0.24
C GLN A 31 4.69 4.31 -0.06
N TYR A 32 4.05 4.90 0.93
CA TYR A 32 2.68 5.39 0.84
C TYR A 32 2.67 6.90 1.01
N PHE A 33 2.28 7.63 -0.03
CA PHE A 33 2.31 9.09 -0.07
C PHE A 33 0.91 9.67 0.10
N PHE A 34 0.83 10.75 0.88
CA PHE A 34 -0.41 11.50 1.09
C PHE A 34 -0.32 12.82 0.32
N GLY A 35 -1.02 12.90 -0.81
CA GLY A 35 -1.08 14.12 -1.59
C GLY A 35 -2.02 15.13 -0.95
N LYS A 36 -1.54 16.36 -0.69
CA LYS A 36 -2.39 17.47 -0.22
C LYS A 36 -3.52 17.72 -1.24
N GLY A 37 -4.72 17.24 -0.93
CA GLY A 37 -5.94 17.47 -1.71
C GLY A 37 -6.15 16.61 -2.97
N HIS A 38 -5.22 15.74 -3.35
CA HIS A 38 -5.25 15.02 -4.64
C HIS A 38 -5.33 13.49 -4.54
N GLY A 39 -5.25 12.93 -3.33
CA GLY A 39 -5.40 11.49 -3.08
C GLY A 39 -4.19 10.87 -2.39
N ARG A 40 -4.16 9.54 -2.40
CA ARG A 40 -3.18 8.65 -1.77
C ARG A 40 -2.42 7.90 -2.86
N THR A 41 -1.10 7.93 -2.83
CA THR A 41 -0.28 7.19 -3.81
C THR A 41 0.43 6.04 -3.14
N VAL A 42 0.22 4.83 -3.63
CA VAL A 42 0.92 3.62 -3.23
C VAL A 42 2.05 3.38 -4.21
N PHE A 43 3.27 3.23 -3.70
CA PHE A 43 4.45 2.86 -4.48
C PHE A 43 5.08 1.61 -3.88
N LEU A 44 5.07 0.50 -4.60
CA LEU A 44 5.50 -0.82 -4.12
C LEU A 44 6.65 -1.35 -4.97
N PHE A 45 7.60 -1.97 -4.29
CA PHE A 45 8.75 -2.69 -4.85
C PHE A 45 9.55 -1.89 -5.90
N GLY A 46 9.54 -0.56 -5.79
CA GLY A 46 10.24 0.33 -6.73
C GLY A 46 9.68 0.34 -8.16
N LYS A 47 8.59 -0.38 -8.43
CA LYS A 47 8.08 -0.63 -9.79
C LYS A 47 6.58 -0.39 -9.94
N TYR A 48 5.79 -0.69 -8.92
CA TYR A 48 4.34 -0.64 -8.99
C TYR A 48 3.83 0.65 -8.33
N LYS A 49 3.19 1.52 -9.10
CA LYS A 49 2.67 2.81 -8.61
C LYS A 49 1.19 2.95 -8.94
N GLY A 50 0.39 3.40 -7.98
CA GLY A 50 -1.01 3.77 -8.20
C GLY A 50 -1.44 4.91 -7.29
N THR A 51 -2.24 5.84 -7.82
CA THR A 51 -2.80 6.98 -7.08
C THR A 51 -4.32 6.83 -7.01
N PHE A 52 -4.87 6.88 -5.81
CA PHE A 52 -6.27 6.58 -5.52
C PHE A 52 -6.86 7.57 -4.52
N LYS A 53 -8.19 7.66 -4.43
CA LYS A 53 -8.86 8.61 -3.54
C LYS A 53 -9.12 7.98 -2.17
N THR A 54 -9.45 6.70 -2.16
CA THR A 54 -9.87 5.96 -0.96
C THR A 54 -8.81 4.97 -0.50
N HIS A 55 -8.83 4.65 0.80
CA HIS A 55 -7.96 3.62 1.36
C HIS A 55 -8.28 2.24 0.76
N ALA A 56 -9.57 1.97 0.51
CA ALA A 56 -10.02 0.73 -0.10
C ALA A 56 -9.42 0.51 -1.50
N GLU A 57 -9.35 1.56 -2.33
CA GLU A 57 -8.69 1.48 -3.64
C GLU A 57 -7.18 1.24 -3.52
N CYS A 58 -6.52 1.91 -2.57
CA CYS A 58 -5.09 1.66 -2.27
C CYS A 58 -4.85 0.20 -1.84
N GLN A 59 -5.74 -0.33 -0.99
CA GLN A 59 -5.68 -1.71 -0.52
C GLN A 59 -5.89 -2.70 -1.66
N ALA A 60 -6.93 -2.51 -2.48
CA ALA A 60 -7.19 -3.35 -3.64
C ALA A 60 -6.01 -3.37 -4.63
N PHE A 61 -5.35 -2.23 -4.84
CA PHE A 61 -4.14 -2.17 -5.66
C PHE A 61 -2.98 -2.96 -5.06
N ALA A 62 -2.70 -2.77 -3.76
CA ALA A 62 -1.64 -3.49 -3.07
C ALA A 62 -1.88 -5.00 -3.08
N ASP A 63 -3.12 -5.43 -2.83
CA ASP A 63 -3.53 -6.83 -2.88
C ASP A 63 -3.34 -7.42 -4.29
N GLY A 64 -3.71 -6.66 -5.34
CA GLY A 64 -3.50 -7.06 -6.73
C GLY A 64 -2.01 -7.22 -7.08
N VAL A 65 -1.16 -6.28 -6.66
CA VAL A 65 0.30 -6.37 -6.86
C VAL A 65 0.88 -7.57 -6.11
N LEU A 66 0.45 -7.79 -4.86
CA LEU A 66 0.86 -8.93 -4.06
C LEU A 66 0.44 -10.27 -4.68
N ALA A 67 -0.77 -10.36 -5.22
CA ALA A 67 -1.27 -11.57 -5.88
C ALA A 67 -0.43 -11.94 -7.11
N VAL A 68 0.04 -10.95 -7.87
CA VAL A 68 0.94 -11.16 -9.02
C VAL A 68 2.34 -11.59 -8.57
N LEU A 69 2.85 -11.02 -7.49
CA LEU A 69 4.22 -11.26 -7.00
C LEU A 69 4.36 -12.52 -6.12
N SER A 70 3.28 -12.96 -5.49
CA SER A 70 3.21 -14.20 -4.71
C SER A 70 2.22 -15.16 -5.37
N PRO A 71 2.63 -15.96 -6.38
CA PRO A 71 1.78 -16.99 -6.97
C PRO A 71 1.33 -18.06 -5.96
N GLN A 72 1.97 -18.13 -4.78
CA GLN A 72 1.59 -19.01 -3.66
C GLN A 72 0.47 -18.44 -2.77
N GLY A 73 -0.02 -17.21 -3.02
CA GLY A 73 -1.00 -16.52 -2.19
C GLY A 73 -2.47 -16.79 -2.50
N ILE A 74 -2.79 -17.47 -3.60
CA ILE A 74 -4.15 -17.96 -3.87
C ILE A 74 -4.32 -19.34 -3.23
N THR A 75 -4.09 -19.45 -1.92
CA THR A 75 -4.78 -20.50 -1.18
C THR A 75 -6.09 -19.86 -0.74
N ARG A 76 -7.11 -19.99 -1.60
CA ARG A 76 -8.50 -19.86 -1.16
C ARG A 76 -8.66 -20.86 -0.01
N LEU A 77 -8.69 -20.37 1.22
CA LEU A 77 -9.21 -21.16 2.33
C LEU A 77 -10.71 -21.39 2.07
N PRO A 78 -11.23 -22.61 2.34
CA PRO A 78 -12.61 -23.01 2.04
C PRO A 78 -13.65 -22.21 2.83
#